data_AF-Q3SHZ3-F1
#
_entry.id   AF-Q3SHZ3-F1
#
_cell.length_a   1.000
_cell.length_b   1.000
_cell.length_c   1.000
_cell.angle_alpha   90.00
_cell.angle_beta   90.00
_cell.angle_gamma   90.00
#
_symmetry.space_group_name_H-M   'P 1'
#
loop_
_entity.id
_entity.type
_entity.pdbx_description
1 polymer ?
#
loop_
_entity_poly.entity_id
_entity_poly.type
_entity_poly.pdbx_seq_one_letter_code
_entity_poly.pdbx_strand_id
1 'polypeptide(L)'
;MGLSRICYLLMADILGLIDKSNRVDTETDRLILDFFSHNDRLYRKLVEELAPDRILVVSDHGMSPYTHHVNLNDFLVKGGWQRKNASMDGWLRAVGKTLKSLLPVHFRRNLGKKLPGVREFVGKQNYVSKDTVAIATSYIPGIYMNDARFGGPVAPEEKEKLVMEIVGRFNAYGRAKRNGLSARPYAAEHKGRYAQAFLPDIWVDHPNTIFFNDYGPFIAKNRQYKPFDSFAYVVSDMNSGIKGVQPLLCLVGASKEKLPVVNTGDLTQAYRIMQECMVVSATNSGSHEKRAVRS
;
A
#
# COMPACT_ATOMS: atom_id res chain seq x y z
N MET A 1 -1.43 12.79 9.11
CA MET A 1 -0.34 12.65 8.11
C MET A 1 1.05 12.40 8.72
N GLY A 2 1.38 12.90 9.91
CA GLY A 2 2.71 12.69 10.51
C GLY A 2 3.03 11.24 10.92
N LEU A 3 2.09 10.58 11.60
CA LEU A 3 2.25 9.20 12.11
C LEU A 3 2.65 8.21 11.03
N SER A 4 1.95 8.24 9.89
CA SER A 4 2.22 7.31 8.81
C SER A 4 3.60 7.49 8.17
N ARG A 5 4.10 8.73 8.12
CA ARG A 5 5.44 9.03 7.60
C ARG A 5 6.54 8.51 8.50
N ILE A 6 6.38 8.62 9.83
CA ILE A 6 7.34 8.02 10.77
C ILE A 6 7.36 6.51 10.63
N CYS A 7 6.20 5.85 10.51
CA CYS A 7 6.16 4.40 10.31
C CYS A 7 6.80 3.98 8.98
N TYR A 8 6.59 4.71 7.89
CA TYR A 8 7.29 4.39 6.63
C TYR A 8 8.80 4.59 6.72
N LEU A 9 9.24 5.56 7.51
CA LEU A 9 10.64 5.90 7.64
C LEU A 9 11.39 4.91 8.56
N LEU A 10 10.81 4.61 9.72
CA LEU A 10 11.47 4.05 10.91
C LEU A 10 10.84 2.73 11.40
N MET A 11 10.12 1.98 10.56
CA MET A 11 9.53 0.71 10.96
C MET A 11 10.54 -0.29 11.56
N ALA A 12 11.76 -0.35 11.01
CA ALA A 12 12.79 -1.24 11.54
C ALA A 12 13.15 -0.87 12.99
N ASP A 13 13.31 0.42 13.29
CA ASP A 13 13.59 0.94 14.63
C ASP A 13 12.39 0.77 15.56
N ILE A 14 11.17 1.04 15.08
CA ILE A 14 9.93 0.85 15.84
C ILE A 14 9.77 -0.60 16.28
N LEU A 15 9.99 -1.57 15.38
CA LEU A 15 9.95 -2.98 15.76
C LEU A 15 11.08 -3.36 16.71
N GLY A 16 12.29 -2.84 16.48
CA GLY A 16 13.40 -3.02 17.39
C GLY A 16 13.10 -2.52 18.82
N LEU A 17 12.43 -1.38 18.94
CA LEU A 17 11.95 -0.85 20.22
C LEU A 17 10.91 -1.78 20.89
N ILE A 18 9.94 -2.26 20.11
CA ILE A 18 8.91 -3.19 20.61
C ILE A 18 9.55 -4.48 21.13
N ASP A 19 10.48 -5.07 20.36
CA ASP A 19 11.19 -6.30 20.74
C ASP A 19 12.02 -6.11 22.01
N LYS A 20 12.58 -4.91 22.22
CA LYS A 20 13.31 -4.53 23.43
C LYS A 20 12.42 -4.08 24.59
N SER A 21 11.09 -4.29 24.50
CA SER A 21 10.12 -3.83 25.50
C SER A 21 10.25 -2.32 25.81
N ASN A 22 10.44 -1.52 24.77
CA ASN A 22 10.61 -0.06 24.83
C ASN A 22 11.87 0.42 25.58
N ARG A 23 12.90 -0.42 25.75
CA ARG A 23 14.19 0.05 26.26
C ARG A 23 14.85 0.98 25.25
N VAL A 24 15.20 2.18 25.71
CA VAL A 24 15.83 3.24 24.91
C VAL A 24 17.34 3.04 24.92
N ASP A 25 17.91 2.69 23.77
CA ASP A 25 19.36 2.52 23.61
C ASP A 25 19.97 3.67 22.77
N THR A 26 19.17 4.36 21.95
CA THR A 26 19.62 5.41 21.03
C THR A 26 18.80 6.71 21.14
N GLU A 27 19.30 7.80 20.55
CA GLU A 27 18.51 9.03 20.43
C GLU A 27 17.29 8.84 19.52
N THR A 28 17.43 8.06 18.45
CA THR A 28 16.30 7.71 17.57
C THR A 28 15.20 6.99 18.33
N ASP A 29 15.56 6.06 19.24
CA ASP A 29 14.61 5.37 20.10
C ASP A 29 13.80 6.36 20.95
N ARG A 30 14.49 7.32 21.58
CA ARG A 30 13.87 8.38 22.40
C ARG A 30 12.90 9.21 21.57
N LEU A 31 13.33 9.67 20.39
CA LEU A 31 12.51 10.50 19.51
C LEU A 31 11.25 9.77 19.03
N ILE A 32 11.35 8.46 18.75
CA ILE A 32 10.18 7.64 18.39
C ILE A 32 9.19 7.58 19.56
N LEU A 33 9.66 7.28 20.78
CA LEU A 33 8.79 7.21 21.95
C LEU A 33 8.18 8.58 22.30
N ASP A 34 8.96 9.65 22.21
CA ASP A 34 8.48 11.02 22.45
C ASP A 34 7.40 11.41 21.45
N PHE A 35 7.58 11.04 20.18
CA PHE A 35 6.58 11.28 19.14
C PHE A 35 5.27 10.55 19.44
N PHE A 36 5.30 9.25 19.71
CA PHE A 36 4.08 8.49 20.02
C PHE A 36 3.43 8.96 21.33
N SER A 37 4.23 9.26 22.36
CA SER A 37 3.74 9.81 23.63
C SER A 37 3.11 11.19 23.45
N HIS A 38 3.66 12.03 22.58
CA HIS A 38 3.06 13.33 22.27
C HIS A 38 1.70 13.16 21.58
N ASN A 39 1.57 12.23 20.62
CA ASN A 39 0.29 11.94 19.98
C ASN A 39 -0.74 11.41 21.00
N ASP A 40 -0.35 10.51 21.91
CA ASP A 40 -1.24 10.03 22.98
C ASP A 40 -1.78 11.18 23.85
N ARG A 41 -0.91 12.11 24.26
CA ARG A 41 -1.32 13.29 25.03
C ARG A 41 -2.32 14.17 24.27
N LEU A 42 -2.14 14.33 22.95
CA LEU A 42 -3.09 15.09 22.12
C LEU A 42 -4.45 14.40 22.04
N TYR A 43 -4.48 13.08 21.86
CA TYR A 43 -5.74 12.32 21.86
C TYR A 43 -6.43 12.38 23.21
N ARG A 44 -5.68 12.24 24.30
CA ARG A 44 -6.21 12.38 25.65
C ARG A 44 -6.86 13.74 25.87
N LYS A 45 -6.14 14.82 25.55
CA LYS A 45 -6.67 16.18 25.68
C LYS A 45 -7.96 16.35 24.87
N LEU A 46 -8.00 15.84 23.64
CA LEU A 46 -9.20 15.90 22.81
C LEU A 46 -10.40 15.21 23.47
N VAL A 47 -10.17 14.03 24.08
CA VAL A 47 -11.22 13.26 24.77
C VAL A 47 -11.67 13.96 26.05
N GLU A 48 -10.74 14.50 26.85
CA GLU A 48 -11.04 15.21 28.09
C GLU A 48 -11.85 16.49 27.83
N GLU A 49 -11.48 17.27 26.82
CA GLU A 49 -12.14 18.54 26.49
C GLU A 49 -13.52 18.35 25.85
N LEU A 50 -13.69 17.32 25.02
CA LEU A 50 -14.97 17.04 24.37
C LEU A 50 -15.91 16.18 25.23
N ALA A 51 -15.37 15.47 26.23
CA ALA A 51 -16.07 14.52 27.08
C ALA A 51 -17.10 13.64 26.34
N PRO A 52 -16.72 12.96 25.24
CA PRO A 52 -17.69 12.24 24.41
C PRO A 52 -18.19 10.98 25.12
N ASP A 53 -19.50 10.70 25.02
CA ASP A 53 -20.08 9.45 25.53
C ASP A 53 -19.54 8.20 24.80
N ARG A 54 -19.13 8.37 23.53
CA ARG A 54 -18.64 7.29 22.67
C ARG A 54 -17.50 7.78 21.79
N ILE A 55 -16.48 6.94 21.64
CA ILE A 55 -15.30 7.23 20.81
C ILE A 55 -15.10 6.10 19.83
N LEU A 56 -15.00 6.44 18.55
CA LEU A 56 -14.65 5.52 17.48
C LEU A 56 -13.29 5.96 16.89
N VAL A 57 -12.27 5.13 17.03
CA VAL A 57 -10.94 5.33 16.43
C VAL A 57 -10.75 4.29 15.33
N VAL A 58 -10.50 4.78 14.11
CA VAL A 58 -10.34 3.92 12.93
C VAL A 58 -9.06 4.25 12.19
N SER A 59 -8.46 3.23 11.58
CA SER A 59 -7.42 3.40 10.58
C SER A 59 -7.73 2.48 9.41
N ASP A 60 -7.62 3.03 8.20
CA ASP A 60 -7.90 2.32 6.96
C ASP A 60 -6.90 1.22 6.65
N HIS A 61 -5.71 1.30 7.25
CA HIS A 61 -4.67 0.31 7.10
C HIS A 61 -3.72 0.35 8.30
N GLY A 62 -3.09 -0.78 8.57
CA GLY A 62 -2.00 -0.87 9.53
C GLY A 62 -0.69 -0.41 8.91
N MET A 63 0.40 -0.80 9.55
CA MET A 63 1.75 -0.64 9.02
C MET A 63 2.46 -1.98 9.02
N SER A 64 3.41 -2.16 8.11
CA SER A 64 4.15 -3.41 7.97
C SER A 64 5.61 -3.17 7.61
N PRO A 65 6.50 -4.10 7.96
CA PRO A 65 7.93 -4.01 7.63
C PRO A 65 8.18 -4.12 6.14
N TYR A 66 8.88 -3.18 5.54
CA TYR A 66 9.22 -3.24 4.12
C TYR A 66 10.52 -4.02 3.92
N THR A 67 10.46 -5.35 3.86
CA THR A 67 11.67 -6.20 3.80
C THR A 67 12.11 -6.52 2.38
N HIS A 68 11.17 -6.63 1.44
CA HIS A 68 11.44 -6.99 0.05
C HIS A 68 10.52 -6.22 -0.89
N HIS A 69 10.96 -6.03 -2.13
CA HIS A 69 10.07 -5.64 -3.22
C HIS A 69 10.03 -6.69 -4.32
N VAL A 70 8.91 -6.73 -5.03
CA VAL A 70 8.65 -7.59 -6.17
C VAL A 70 8.38 -6.74 -7.41
N ASN A 71 9.06 -7.07 -8.50
CA ASN A 71 8.80 -6.53 -9.83
C ASN A 71 8.20 -7.62 -10.72
N LEU A 72 6.87 -7.65 -10.83
CA LEU A 72 6.17 -8.64 -11.66
C LEU A 72 6.53 -8.52 -13.15
N ASN A 73 6.86 -7.30 -13.63
CA ASN A 73 7.27 -7.11 -15.02
C ASN A 73 8.58 -7.87 -15.36
N ASP A 74 9.52 -8.00 -14.41
CA ASP A 74 10.73 -8.81 -14.65
C ASP A 74 10.41 -10.31 -14.86
N PHE A 75 9.42 -10.83 -14.13
CA PHE A 75 8.92 -12.20 -14.34
C PHE A 75 8.22 -12.33 -15.69
N LEU A 76 7.34 -11.38 -16.05
CA LEU A 76 6.60 -11.41 -17.31
C LEU A 76 7.53 -11.34 -18.53
N VAL A 77 8.57 -10.51 -18.46
CA VAL A 77 9.56 -10.41 -19.53
C VAL A 77 10.35 -11.70 -19.69
N LYS A 78 10.77 -12.33 -18.58
CA LYS A 78 11.50 -13.62 -18.62
C LYS A 78 10.63 -14.78 -19.11
N GLY A 79 9.33 -14.71 -18.88
CA GLY A 79 8.37 -15.68 -19.40
C GLY A 79 7.94 -15.44 -20.83
N GLY A 80 8.35 -14.33 -21.46
CA GLY A 80 7.98 -13.99 -22.84
C GLY A 80 6.60 -13.34 -23.00
N TRP A 81 5.90 -13.03 -21.91
CA TRP A 81 4.56 -12.39 -21.95
C TRP A 81 4.60 -10.87 -22.00
N GLN A 82 5.77 -10.26 -21.81
CA GLN A 82 5.94 -8.81 -21.91
C GLN A 82 7.19 -8.48 -22.71
N ARG A 83 7.04 -7.60 -23.70
CA ARG A 83 8.16 -7.13 -24.53
C ARG A 83 8.63 -5.77 -24.04
N LYS A 84 9.87 -5.69 -23.55
CA LYS A 84 10.50 -4.42 -23.18
C LYS A 84 10.75 -3.57 -24.42
N ASN A 85 10.59 -2.26 -24.28
CA ASN A 85 10.98 -1.33 -25.34
C ASN A 85 12.52 -1.19 -25.35
N ALA A 86 13.18 -1.85 -26.30
CA ALA A 86 14.64 -1.88 -26.41
C ALA A 86 15.28 -0.49 -26.55
N SER A 87 14.53 0.51 -27.04
CA SER A 87 15.02 1.87 -27.30
C SER A 87 15.27 2.73 -26.05
N MET A 88 14.84 2.30 -24.85
CA MET A 88 14.89 3.14 -23.64
C MET A 88 15.84 2.65 -22.52
N ASP A 89 16.43 1.46 -22.63
CA ASP A 89 16.68 0.66 -21.41
C ASP A 89 18.11 0.59 -20.85
N GLY A 90 19.14 1.15 -21.49
CA GLY A 90 20.53 0.99 -20.99
C GLY A 90 21.26 2.29 -20.68
N TRP A 91 21.62 2.99 -21.75
CA TRP A 91 22.64 4.04 -21.70
C TRP A 91 22.14 5.34 -21.04
N LEU A 92 20.92 5.81 -21.36
CA LEU A 92 20.39 7.08 -20.83
C LEU A 92 20.10 7.02 -19.32
N ARG A 93 19.67 5.86 -18.81
CA ARG A 93 19.39 5.68 -17.37
C ARG A 93 20.67 5.57 -16.54
N ALA A 94 21.70 4.89 -17.06
CA ALA A 94 23.00 4.76 -16.40
C ALA A 94 23.76 6.09 -16.37
N VAL A 95 23.80 6.80 -17.50
CA VAL A 95 24.39 8.14 -17.63
C VAL A 95 23.63 9.13 -16.74
N GLY A 96 22.30 9.11 -16.76
CA GLY A 96 21.45 9.96 -15.94
C GLY A 96 21.61 9.75 -14.43
N LYS A 97 21.81 8.51 -13.96
CA LYS A 97 22.07 8.23 -12.53
C LYS A 97 23.44 8.74 -12.08
N THR A 98 24.46 8.54 -12.91
CA THR A 98 25.85 8.95 -12.62
C THR A 98 26.00 10.48 -12.63
N LEU A 99 25.39 11.16 -13.61
CA LEU A 99 25.33 12.62 -13.64
C LEU A 99 24.51 13.19 -12.46
N LYS A 100 23.39 12.54 -12.11
CA LYS A 100 22.60 12.96 -10.94
C LYS A 100 23.44 12.85 -9.67
N SER A 101 24.17 11.76 -9.43
CA SER A 101 24.97 11.61 -8.21
C SER A 101 26.07 12.66 -8.05
N LEU A 102 26.60 13.20 -9.17
CA LEU A 102 27.64 14.23 -9.16
C LEU A 102 27.10 15.66 -9.06
N LEU A 103 25.79 15.88 -9.29
CA LEU A 103 25.20 17.21 -9.24
C LEU A 103 24.74 17.61 -7.82
N PRO A 104 25.02 18.84 -7.37
CA PRO A 104 24.52 19.38 -6.10
C PRO A 104 22.99 19.34 -6.01
N VAL A 105 22.46 19.15 -4.80
CA VAL A 105 21.02 18.98 -4.53
C VAL A 105 20.17 20.11 -5.13
N HIS A 106 20.68 21.34 -5.10
CA HIS A 106 20.00 22.53 -5.62
C HIS A 106 19.85 22.50 -7.15
N PHE A 107 20.82 21.94 -7.88
CA PHE A 107 20.76 21.77 -9.33
C PHE A 107 19.82 20.64 -9.76
N ARG A 108 19.78 19.54 -8.98
CA ARG A 108 18.84 18.43 -9.24
C ARG A 108 17.38 18.88 -9.21
N ARG A 109 17.04 19.79 -8.29
CA ARG A 109 15.68 20.35 -8.13
C ARG A 109 15.22 21.19 -9.32
N ASN A 110 16.15 21.86 -10.01
CA ASN A 110 15.84 22.72 -11.15
C ASN A 110 15.88 21.97 -12.50
N LEU A 111 16.72 20.94 -12.65
CA LEU A 111 16.80 20.15 -13.89
C LEU A 111 15.48 19.43 -14.23
N GLY A 112 14.81 18.88 -13.23
CA GLY A 112 13.54 18.14 -13.43
C GLY A 112 12.38 19.02 -13.89
N LYS A 113 12.47 20.35 -13.71
CA LYS A 113 11.42 21.31 -14.10
C LYS A 113 11.58 21.84 -15.54
N LYS A 114 12.79 21.76 -16.11
CA LYS A 114 13.13 22.41 -17.39
C LYS A 114 13.47 21.44 -18.54
N LEU A 115 13.63 20.15 -18.27
CA LEU A 115 13.93 19.16 -19.32
C LEU A 115 12.64 18.50 -19.85
N PRO A 116 12.15 18.89 -21.06
CA PRO A 116 11.12 18.11 -21.75
C PRO A 116 11.69 16.71 -22.00
N GLY A 117 10.94 15.69 -21.60
CA GLY A 117 11.38 14.29 -21.65
C GLY A 117 11.51 13.63 -20.29
N VAL A 118 11.95 14.32 -19.21
CA VAL A 118 12.08 13.65 -17.89
C VAL A 118 10.72 13.31 -17.27
N ARG A 119 9.72 14.18 -17.42
CA ARG A 119 8.32 13.90 -17.02
C ARG A 119 7.70 12.78 -17.87
N GLU A 120 7.98 12.74 -19.17
CA GLU A 120 7.54 11.66 -20.05
C GLU A 120 8.25 10.33 -19.76
N PHE A 121 9.51 10.38 -19.33
CA PHE A 121 10.32 9.19 -19.03
C PHE A 121 9.91 8.49 -17.72
N VAL A 122 9.24 9.23 -16.82
CA VAL A 122 8.69 8.68 -15.56
C VAL A 122 7.28 8.13 -15.75
N GLY A 123 6.57 8.53 -16.82
CA GLY A 123 5.20 8.08 -17.11
C GLY A 123 5.06 7.13 -18.31
N LYS A 124 6.07 7.00 -19.19
CA LYS A 124 6.01 6.10 -20.35
C LYS A 124 6.19 4.66 -19.89
N GLN A 125 5.19 3.84 -20.22
CA GLN A 125 5.22 2.41 -20.02
C GLN A 125 6.44 1.80 -20.71
N ASN A 126 7.22 1.00 -19.97
CA ASN A 126 8.46 0.41 -20.47
C ASN A 126 8.24 -0.85 -21.33
N TYR A 127 7.12 -0.93 -22.05
CA TYR A 127 6.75 -2.09 -22.85
C TYR A 127 6.14 -1.70 -24.20
N VAL A 128 6.25 -2.61 -25.17
CA VAL A 128 5.65 -2.46 -26.50
C VAL A 128 4.23 -3.05 -26.44
N SER A 129 3.21 -2.20 -26.42
CA SER A 129 1.82 -2.64 -26.16
C SER A 129 1.34 -3.74 -27.11
N LYS A 130 1.57 -3.61 -28.43
CA LYS A 130 1.11 -4.59 -29.43
C LYS A 130 1.71 -6.00 -29.29
N ASP A 131 2.90 -6.10 -28.70
CA ASP A 131 3.63 -7.36 -28.54
C ASP A 131 3.64 -7.85 -27.08
N THR A 132 2.86 -7.19 -26.22
CA THR A 132 2.80 -7.50 -24.80
C THR A 132 1.48 -8.18 -24.50
N VAL A 133 1.54 -9.38 -23.95
CA VAL A 133 0.40 -10.22 -23.59
C VAL A 133 -0.10 -9.88 -22.18
N ALA A 134 0.82 -9.59 -21.26
CA ALA A 134 0.49 -9.32 -19.86
C ALA A 134 1.31 -8.16 -19.30
N ILE A 135 0.70 -7.41 -18.38
CA ILE A 135 1.29 -6.23 -17.74
C ILE A 135 1.06 -6.26 -16.24
N ALA A 136 1.99 -5.70 -15.48
CA ALA A 136 1.82 -5.46 -14.05
C ALA A 136 2.15 -4.00 -13.72
N THR A 137 1.51 -3.49 -12.68
CA THR A 137 1.67 -2.10 -12.22
C THR A 137 2.30 -2.05 -10.83
N SER A 138 2.93 -0.93 -10.50
CA SER A 138 3.32 -0.65 -9.11
C SER A 138 2.10 -0.67 -8.18
N TYR A 139 2.33 -0.95 -6.89
CA TYR A 139 1.35 -1.02 -5.79
C TYR A 139 0.29 -2.12 -5.85
N ILE A 140 -0.03 -2.65 -7.02
CA ILE A 140 -1.03 -3.72 -7.16
C ILE A 140 -0.29 -5.05 -7.27
N PRO A 141 -0.53 -6.02 -6.38
CA PRO A 141 0.04 -7.36 -6.47
C PRO A 141 -0.71 -8.20 -7.52
N GLY A 142 -0.85 -7.66 -8.73
CA GLY A 142 -1.71 -8.22 -9.76
C GLY A 142 -1.11 -8.13 -11.16
N ILE A 143 -1.52 -9.06 -12.01
CA ILE A 143 -1.18 -9.10 -13.42
C ILE A 143 -2.46 -8.95 -14.22
N TYR A 144 -2.42 -8.05 -15.20
CA TYR A 144 -3.49 -7.79 -16.14
C TYR A 144 -3.12 -8.41 -17.48
N MET A 145 -4.07 -9.07 -18.13
CA MET A 145 -3.96 -9.43 -19.53
C MET A 145 -4.17 -8.17 -20.36
N ASN A 146 -3.28 -7.95 -21.33
CA ASN A 146 -3.33 -6.82 -22.25
C ASN A 146 -4.38 -7.10 -23.33
N ASP A 147 -5.64 -7.05 -22.93
CA ASP A 147 -6.81 -7.28 -23.76
C ASP A 147 -7.41 -5.95 -24.27
N ALA A 148 -8.65 -5.99 -24.77
CA ALA A 148 -9.36 -4.82 -25.29
C ALA A 148 -9.45 -3.65 -24.29
N ARG A 149 -9.37 -3.89 -22.97
CA ARG A 149 -9.36 -2.81 -21.95
C ARG A 149 -8.16 -1.88 -22.08
N PHE A 150 -7.06 -2.40 -22.64
CA PHE A 150 -5.78 -1.73 -22.77
C PHE A 150 -5.37 -1.53 -24.24
N GLY A 151 -6.23 -1.93 -25.19
CA GLY A 151 -5.93 -1.93 -26.62
C GLY A 151 -4.84 -2.94 -27.01
N GLY A 152 -4.70 -4.01 -26.24
CA GLY A 152 -3.66 -5.03 -26.44
C GLY A 152 -4.08 -6.19 -27.33
N PRO A 153 -3.15 -7.13 -27.58
CA PRO A 153 -3.32 -8.20 -28.55
C PRO A 153 -4.13 -9.41 -28.05
N VAL A 154 -4.45 -9.49 -26.75
CA VAL A 154 -5.07 -10.69 -26.17
C VAL A 154 -6.55 -10.76 -26.52
N ALA A 155 -6.93 -11.77 -27.30
CA ALA A 155 -8.32 -12.04 -27.63
C ALA A 155 -9.08 -12.64 -26.43
N PRO A 156 -10.40 -12.36 -26.28
CA PRO A 156 -11.20 -12.87 -25.15
C PRO A 156 -11.13 -14.40 -24.95
N GLU A 157 -11.11 -15.16 -26.03
CA GLU A 157 -11.07 -16.62 -26.05
C GLU A 157 -9.73 -17.22 -25.61
N GLU A 158 -8.63 -16.46 -25.74
CA GLU A 158 -7.29 -16.91 -25.33
C GLU A 158 -6.99 -16.59 -23.86
N LYS A 159 -7.73 -15.61 -23.30
CA LYS A 159 -7.47 -15.00 -22.01
C LYS A 159 -7.38 -16.01 -20.86
N GLU A 160 -8.34 -16.92 -20.77
CA GLU A 160 -8.40 -17.91 -19.68
C GLU A 160 -7.21 -18.87 -19.72
N LYS A 161 -6.85 -19.36 -20.92
CA LYS A 161 -5.69 -20.23 -21.12
C LYS A 161 -4.40 -19.54 -20.70
N LEU A 162 -4.21 -18.28 -21.10
CA LEU A 162 -3.03 -17.48 -20.73
C LEU A 162 -2.95 -17.22 -19.23
N VAL A 163 -4.08 -16.90 -18.58
CA VAL A 163 -4.17 -16.74 -17.13
C VAL A 163 -3.69 -18.01 -16.42
N MET A 164 -4.20 -19.17 -16.82
CA MET A 164 -3.82 -20.46 -16.20
C MET A 164 -2.36 -20.81 -16.46
N GLU A 165 -1.84 -20.54 -17.66
CA GLU A 165 -0.43 -20.75 -17.98
C GLU A 165 0.49 -19.89 -17.09
N ILE A 166 0.21 -18.60 -16.98
CA ILE A 166 1.01 -17.66 -16.19
C ILE A 166 0.94 -18.03 -14.70
N VAL A 167 -0.25 -18.36 -14.18
CA VAL A 167 -0.43 -18.85 -12.80
C VAL A 167 0.40 -20.11 -12.55
N GLY A 168 0.30 -21.10 -13.43
CA GLY A 168 1.05 -22.35 -13.31
C GLY A 168 2.56 -22.11 -13.32
N ARG A 169 3.06 -21.29 -14.25
CA ARG A 169 4.47 -20.90 -14.34
C ARG A 169 4.95 -20.13 -13.12
N PHE A 170 4.15 -19.19 -12.61
CA PHE A 170 4.48 -18.40 -11.42
C PHE A 170 4.57 -19.29 -10.18
N ASN A 171 3.59 -20.17 -9.98
CA ASN A 171 3.58 -21.11 -8.85
C ASN A 171 4.67 -22.19 -8.98
N ALA A 172 5.10 -22.54 -10.19
CA ALA A 172 6.27 -23.39 -10.40
C ALA A 172 7.60 -22.64 -10.16
N TYR A 173 7.60 -21.31 -10.17
CA TYR A 173 8.82 -20.52 -10.09
C TYR A 173 9.43 -20.58 -8.68
N GLY A 174 10.54 -21.31 -8.54
CA GLY A 174 11.16 -21.56 -7.23
C GLY A 174 11.53 -20.29 -6.46
N ARG A 175 11.81 -19.18 -7.16
CA ARG A 175 12.09 -17.89 -6.51
C ARG A 175 10.85 -17.27 -5.88
N ALA A 176 9.66 -17.44 -6.48
CA ALA A 176 8.39 -17.01 -5.89
C ALA A 176 8.06 -17.83 -4.64
N LYS A 177 8.09 -19.16 -4.76
CA LYS A 177 7.85 -20.11 -3.66
C LYS A 177 8.70 -19.84 -2.42
N ARG A 178 10.02 -19.67 -2.60
CA ARG A 178 10.96 -19.40 -1.48
C ARG A 178 10.67 -18.11 -0.71
N ASN A 179 9.88 -17.20 -1.27
CA ASN A 179 9.52 -15.93 -0.65
C ASN A 179 8.03 -15.87 -0.27
N GLY A 180 7.34 -17.01 -0.22
CA GLY A 180 5.93 -17.09 0.18
C GLY A 180 4.97 -16.43 -0.81
N LEU A 181 5.34 -16.34 -2.09
CA LEU A 181 4.47 -15.81 -3.14
C LEU A 181 3.72 -16.94 -3.84
N SER A 182 2.42 -16.75 -4.08
CA SER A 182 1.58 -17.61 -4.91
C SER A 182 0.67 -16.77 -5.80
N ALA A 183 0.32 -17.28 -6.98
CA ALA A 183 -0.60 -16.64 -7.91
C ALA A 183 -1.88 -17.46 -8.05
N ARG A 184 -3.00 -16.78 -8.31
CA ARG A 184 -4.30 -17.39 -8.58
C ARG A 184 -5.11 -16.53 -9.58
N PRO A 185 -6.01 -17.13 -10.38
CA PRO A 185 -6.99 -16.37 -11.13
C PRO A 185 -7.80 -15.49 -10.18
N TYR A 186 -8.11 -14.25 -10.57
CA TYR A 186 -8.77 -13.29 -9.67
C TYR A 186 -10.04 -12.70 -10.26
N ALA A 187 -9.96 -12.05 -11.43
CA ALA A 187 -11.13 -11.44 -12.05
C ALA A 187 -12.31 -12.42 -12.26
N ALA A 188 -12.02 -13.70 -12.48
CA ALA A 188 -13.04 -14.74 -12.65
C ALA A 188 -13.84 -15.04 -11.36
N GLU A 189 -13.24 -14.86 -10.19
CA GLU A 189 -13.90 -15.06 -8.89
C GLU A 189 -14.85 -13.90 -8.54
N HIS A 190 -14.71 -12.77 -9.22
CA HIS A 190 -15.44 -11.52 -8.96
C HIS A 190 -16.36 -11.13 -10.12
N LYS A 191 -16.92 -12.12 -10.84
CA LYS A 191 -17.89 -11.90 -11.91
C LYS A 191 -19.11 -11.12 -11.41
N GLY A 192 -19.54 -10.12 -12.18
CA GLY A 192 -20.70 -9.28 -11.89
C GLY A 192 -20.47 -8.18 -10.85
N ARG A 193 -19.24 -7.98 -10.37
CA ARG A 193 -18.92 -6.87 -9.47
C ARG A 193 -18.78 -5.56 -10.25
N TYR A 194 -19.24 -4.45 -9.65
CA TYR A 194 -19.25 -3.12 -10.27
C TYR A 194 -17.91 -2.70 -10.92
N ALA A 195 -16.79 -3.03 -10.26
CA ALA A 195 -15.45 -2.66 -10.73
C ALA A 195 -14.68 -3.82 -11.39
N GLN A 196 -15.36 -4.88 -11.84
CA GLN A 196 -14.71 -6.09 -12.38
C GLN A 196 -13.72 -5.77 -13.50
N ALA A 197 -14.03 -4.82 -14.38
CA ALA A 197 -13.16 -4.42 -15.49
C ALA A 197 -11.78 -3.90 -15.03
N PHE A 198 -11.70 -3.35 -13.81
CA PHE A 198 -10.48 -2.79 -13.22
C PHE A 198 -9.70 -3.79 -12.36
N LEU A 199 -10.23 -5.00 -12.16
CA LEU A 199 -9.55 -6.03 -11.40
C LEU A 199 -8.43 -6.66 -12.24
N PRO A 200 -7.31 -7.04 -11.59
CA PRO A 200 -6.30 -7.85 -12.25
C PRO A 200 -6.88 -9.23 -12.58
N ASP A 201 -6.38 -9.82 -13.66
CA ASP A 201 -6.82 -11.16 -14.07
C ASP A 201 -6.18 -12.24 -13.19
N ILE A 202 -4.99 -11.95 -12.68
CA ILE A 202 -4.23 -12.78 -11.75
C ILE A 202 -3.89 -11.95 -10.51
N TRP A 203 -4.15 -12.50 -9.33
CA TRP A 203 -3.69 -11.94 -8.06
C TRP A 203 -2.51 -12.73 -7.54
N VAL A 204 -1.56 -12.03 -6.92
CA VAL A 204 -0.40 -12.62 -6.27
C VAL A 204 -0.56 -12.45 -4.77
N ASP A 205 -0.82 -13.55 -4.07
CA ASP A 205 -0.79 -13.58 -2.62
C ASP A 205 0.66 -13.45 -2.14
N HIS A 206 0.86 -12.66 -1.08
CA HIS A 206 2.19 -12.32 -0.58
C HIS A 206 2.18 -12.04 0.93
N PRO A 207 3.34 -12.19 1.61
CA PRO A 207 3.51 -11.67 2.96
C PRO A 207 3.34 -10.15 3.01
N ASN A 208 2.78 -9.62 4.10
CA ASN A 208 2.62 -8.18 4.32
C ASN A 208 3.93 -7.38 4.33
N THR A 209 5.07 -8.06 4.26
CA THR A 209 6.40 -7.44 4.25
C THR A 209 6.95 -7.16 2.86
N ILE A 210 6.17 -7.44 1.81
CA ILE A 210 6.54 -7.32 0.41
C ILE A 210 5.78 -6.17 -0.25
N PHE A 211 6.52 -5.33 -0.97
CA PHE A 211 5.97 -4.24 -1.76
C PHE A 211 6.08 -4.52 -3.27
N PHE A 212 5.08 -4.12 -4.07
CA PHE A 212 5.10 -4.32 -5.51
C PHE A 212 5.52 -3.05 -6.25
N ASN A 213 6.57 -3.13 -7.05
CA ASN A 213 7.05 -2.05 -7.89
C ASN A 213 7.21 -2.50 -9.35
N ASP A 214 7.64 -1.60 -10.22
CA ASP A 214 7.80 -1.85 -11.66
C ASP A 214 9.28 -1.83 -12.12
N TYR A 215 10.23 -1.87 -11.19
CA TYR A 215 11.66 -1.73 -11.49
C TYR A 215 12.53 -2.73 -10.75
N GLY A 216 13.72 -2.97 -11.29
CA GLY A 216 14.69 -3.90 -10.70
C GLY A 216 14.38 -5.36 -11.01
N PRO A 217 15.01 -6.31 -10.29
CA PRO A 217 14.81 -7.74 -10.49
C PRO A 217 13.45 -8.19 -9.94
N PHE A 218 13.00 -9.38 -10.33
CA PHE A 218 11.72 -9.97 -9.90
C PHE A 218 11.48 -9.87 -8.39
N ILE A 219 12.50 -10.11 -7.56
CA ILE A 219 12.41 -9.87 -6.12
C ILE A 219 13.76 -9.43 -5.59
N ALA A 220 13.79 -8.42 -4.73
CA ALA A 220 15.01 -8.00 -4.06
C ALA A 220 14.73 -7.52 -2.64
N LYS A 221 15.73 -7.72 -1.77
CA LYS A 221 15.72 -7.18 -0.42
C LYS A 221 15.70 -5.66 -0.46
N ASN A 222 14.88 -5.07 0.40
CA ASN A 222 14.96 -3.65 0.67
C ASN A 222 16.23 -3.34 1.49
N ARG A 223 17.20 -2.66 0.88
CA ARG A 223 18.46 -2.30 1.53
C ARG A 223 18.29 -1.25 2.63
N GLN A 224 17.15 -0.57 2.66
CA GLN A 224 16.80 0.43 3.66
C GLN A 224 16.11 -0.17 4.89
N TYR A 225 15.76 -1.47 4.86
CA TYR A 225 15.23 -2.16 6.04
C TYR A 225 16.36 -2.51 7.02
N LYS A 226 16.78 -1.49 7.78
CA LYS A 226 17.83 -1.53 8.80
C LYS A 226 17.60 -0.38 9.79
N PRO A 227 18.25 -0.39 10.97
CA PRO A 227 18.20 0.73 11.89
C PRO A 227 18.53 2.06 11.19
N PHE A 228 17.77 3.09 11.53
CA PHE A 228 17.91 4.41 10.97
C PHE A 228 19.17 5.09 11.51
N ASP A 229 19.89 5.74 10.60
CA ASP A 229 21.16 6.41 10.92
C ASP A 229 21.08 7.89 10.55
N SER A 230 20.70 8.19 9.30
CA SER A 230 20.64 9.57 8.82
C SER A 230 19.61 9.78 7.71
N PHE A 231 18.97 10.95 7.73
CA PHE A 231 18.10 11.44 6.66
C PHE A 231 18.83 11.59 5.31
N ALA A 232 20.17 11.71 5.32
CA ALA A 232 20.97 11.82 4.09
C ALA A 232 20.82 10.61 3.15
N TYR A 233 20.42 9.44 3.69
CA TYR A 233 20.28 8.19 2.94
C TYR A 233 18.83 7.83 2.60
N VAL A 234 17.86 8.69 2.94
CA VAL A 234 16.44 8.48 2.65
C VAL A 234 16.16 8.91 1.21
N VAL A 235 15.97 7.93 0.32
CA VAL A 235 15.72 8.20 -1.11
C VAL A 235 14.23 8.28 -1.48
N SER A 236 13.34 7.81 -0.60
CA SER A 236 11.89 7.77 -0.81
C SER A 236 11.13 7.78 0.51
N ASP A 237 9.84 8.12 0.44
CA ASP A 237 8.95 8.12 1.61
C ASP A 237 8.83 6.74 2.26
N MET A 238 8.77 5.67 1.46
CA MET A 238 8.85 4.29 1.95
C MET A 238 10.34 3.93 2.11
N ASN A 239 10.82 3.88 3.35
CA ASN A 239 12.21 3.56 3.69
C ASN A 239 12.31 2.17 4.31
N SER A 240 11.75 1.98 5.51
CA SER A 240 11.73 0.68 6.20
C SER A 240 10.32 0.16 6.46
N GLY A 241 9.28 0.98 6.27
CA GLY A 241 7.88 0.59 6.42
C GLY A 241 7.05 0.78 5.17
N ILE A 242 5.96 0.01 5.09
CA ILE A 242 4.91 0.06 4.07
C ILE A 242 3.53 -0.02 4.74
N LYS A 243 2.47 0.22 3.96
CA LYS A 243 1.10 0.00 4.43
C LYS A 243 0.89 -1.48 4.74
N GLY A 244 0.29 -1.77 5.90
CA GLY A 244 -0.15 -3.11 6.27
C GLY A 244 -1.59 -3.36 5.88
N VAL A 245 -1.98 -4.62 5.69
CA VAL A 245 -3.34 -4.98 5.24
C VAL A 245 -4.40 -4.93 6.33
N GLN A 246 -4.00 -4.89 7.61
CA GLN A 246 -4.91 -4.98 8.74
C GLN A 246 -5.46 -3.59 9.11
N PRO A 247 -6.76 -3.30 8.93
CA PRO A 247 -7.33 -2.06 9.42
C PRO A 247 -7.37 -2.05 10.96
N LEU A 248 -7.47 -0.85 11.54
CA LEU A 248 -7.69 -0.67 12.97
C LEU A 248 -9.13 -0.21 13.22
N LEU A 249 -9.78 -0.82 14.20
CA LEU A 249 -11.07 -0.39 14.74
C LEU A 249 -11.01 -0.49 16.26
N CYS A 250 -11.12 0.64 16.94
CA CYS A 250 -11.24 0.73 18.39
C CYS A 250 -12.49 1.53 18.75
N LEU A 251 -13.28 1.01 19.70
CA LEU A 251 -14.51 1.63 20.16
C LEU A 251 -14.52 1.68 21.68
N VAL A 252 -14.79 2.85 22.23
CA VAL A 252 -14.86 3.12 23.67
C VAL A 252 -16.23 3.70 24.01
N GLY A 253 -16.81 3.30 25.15
CA GLY A 253 -18.09 3.83 25.66
C GLY A 253 -19.36 3.17 25.10
N ALA A 254 -19.26 2.20 24.19
CA ALA A 254 -20.40 1.39 23.74
C ALA A 254 -20.49 0.08 24.53
N SER A 255 -21.71 -0.33 24.93
CA SER A 255 -21.93 -1.71 25.40
C SER A 255 -21.65 -2.67 24.25
N LYS A 256 -20.68 -3.58 24.44
CA LYS A 256 -20.30 -4.62 23.48
C LYS A 256 -21.50 -5.48 23.04
N GLU A 257 -22.55 -5.53 23.85
CA GLU A 257 -23.73 -6.38 23.66
C GLU A 257 -24.65 -5.91 22.53
N LYS A 258 -24.48 -4.68 22.02
CA LYS A 258 -25.36 -4.12 20.98
C LYS A 258 -24.73 -4.03 19.60
N LEU A 259 -23.46 -4.37 19.45
CA LEU A 259 -22.80 -4.25 18.16
C LEU A 259 -22.89 -5.58 17.42
N PRO A 260 -23.39 -5.60 16.18
CA PRO A 260 -23.35 -6.81 15.38
C PRO A 260 -21.87 -7.17 15.20
N VAL A 261 -21.44 -8.27 15.83
CA VAL A 261 -20.10 -8.83 15.63
C VAL A 261 -20.08 -9.41 14.23
N VAL A 262 -19.74 -8.60 13.24
CA VAL A 262 -19.45 -9.09 11.90
C VAL A 262 -17.94 -9.00 11.72
N ASN A 263 -17.29 -10.15 11.84
CA ASN A 263 -15.86 -10.28 11.57
C ASN A 263 -15.66 -10.24 10.05
N THR A 264 -15.71 -9.05 9.45
CA THR A 264 -15.56 -8.88 8.00
C THR A 264 -14.09 -8.79 7.57
N GLY A 265 -13.16 -8.56 8.50
CA GLY A 265 -11.77 -8.25 8.15
C GLY A 265 -11.61 -6.96 7.35
N ASP A 266 -12.64 -6.11 7.29
CA ASP A 266 -12.66 -4.86 6.54
C ASP A 266 -13.24 -3.69 7.38
N LEU A 267 -13.19 -2.47 6.82
CA LEU A 267 -13.74 -1.28 7.48
C LEU A 267 -15.26 -1.15 7.42
N THR A 268 -15.97 -2.07 6.77
CA THR A 268 -17.44 -2.00 6.64
C THR A 268 -18.11 -1.96 8.01
N GLN A 269 -17.54 -2.66 8.99
CA GLN A 269 -18.01 -2.65 10.38
C GLN A 269 -17.96 -1.25 10.99
N ALA A 270 -16.91 -0.46 10.72
CA ALA A 270 -16.81 0.90 11.23
C ALA A 270 -17.96 1.78 10.71
N TYR A 271 -18.29 1.67 9.42
CA TYR A 271 -19.39 2.42 8.80
C TYR A 271 -20.75 2.03 9.38
N ARG A 272 -20.99 0.74 9.64
CA ARG A 272 -22.23 0.28 10.28
C ARG A 272 -22.38 0.84 11.69
N ILE A 273 -21.31 0.80 12.48
CA ILE A 273 -21.30 1.41 13.83
C ILE A 273 -21.62 2.90 13.77
N MET A 274 -21.04 3.63 12.79
CA MET A 274 -21.33 5.05 12.61
C MET A 274 -22.81 5.29 12.26
N GLN A 275 -23.39 4.49 11.36
CA GLN A 275 -24.80 4.60 10.97
C GLN A 275 -25.75 4.34 12.15
N GLU A 276 -25.51 3.28 12.93
CA GLU A 276 -26.34 2.95 14.09
C GLU A 276 -26.30 4.05 15.16
N CYS A 277 -25.12 4.61 15.42
CA CYS A 277 -24.95 5.72 16.35
C CYS A 277 -25.68 6.99 15.89
N MET A 278 -25.81 7.23 14.59
CA MET A 278 -26.56 8.38 14.07
C MET A 278 -28.07 8.23 14.23
N VAL A 279 -28.61 7.01 14.07
CA VAL A 279 -30.07 6.75 14.17
C VAL A 279 -30.57 6.95 15.60
N VAL A 280 -29.83 6.46 16.60
CA VAL A 280 -30.24 6.57 18.03
C VAL A 280 -30.32 8.02 18.51
N SER A 281 -29.44 8.89 18.00
CA SER A 281 -29.46 10.32 18.34
C SER A 281 -30.70 11.03 17.79
N ALA A 282 -31.22 10.60 16.64
CA ALA A 282 -32.43 11.17 16.04
C ALA A 282 -33.71 10.75 16.76
N THR A 283 -33.76 9.55 17.35
CA THR A 283 -34.94 9.08 18.11
C THR A 283 -35.03 9.70 19.50
N ASN A 284 -33.89 10.05 20.12
CA ASN A 284 -33.87 10.61 21.48
C ASN A 284 -34.07 12.14 21.53
N SER A 285 -33.81 12.86 20.43
CA SER A 285 -34.07 14.30 20.37
C SER A 285 -35.57 14.64 20.24
N GLY A 286 -36.40 13.70 19.80
CA GLY A 286 -37.85 13.89 19.64
C GLY A 286 -38.67 13.84 20.95
N SER A 287 -38.08 13.42 22.08
CA SER A 287 -38.80 13.27 23.36
C SER A 287 -38.64 14.44 24.33
N HIS A 288 -37.81 15.44 24.03
CA HIS A 288 -37.59 16.59 24.92
C HIS A 288 -38.42 17.84 24.59
N GLU A 289 -39.20 17.87 23.50
CA GLU A 289 -39.90 19.07 23.03
C GLU A 289 -41.38 19.19 23.49
N LYS A 290 -41.86 18.34 24.43
CA LYS A 290 -43.27 18.39 24.91
C LYS A 290 -43.44 18.56 26.42
N ARG A 291 -42.59 19.36 27.08
CA ARG A 291 -42.76 19.70 28.50
C ARG A 291 -42.53 21.19 28.81
N ALA A 292 -43.26 22.07 28.14
CA ALA A 292 -43.59 23.39 28.67
C ALA A 292 -44.76 23.97 27.86
N VAL A 293 -45.97 23.91 28.41
CA VAL A 293 -46.97 24.99 28.53
C VAL A 293 -48.21 24.34 29.15
N ARG A 294 -48.32 24.41 30.48
CA ARG A 294 -49.59 24.47 31.20
C ARG A 294 -49.38 25.44 32.36
N SER A 295 -49.60 26.72 32.07
CA SER A 295 -49.99 27.74 33.03
C SER A 295 -51.52 27.74 33.14
#